data_AF-A0A958P9U8-F1
#
_entry.id   AF-A0A958P9U8-F1
#
_cell.length_a   1.000
_cell.length_b   1.000
_cell.length_c   1.000
_cell.angle_alpha   90.00
_cell.angle_beta   90.00
_cell.angle_gamma   90.00
#
_symmetry.space_group_name_H-M   'P 1'
#
loop_
_entity.id
_entity.type
_entity.pdbx_description
1 polymer ?
#
loop_
_entity_poly.entity_id
_entity_poly.type
_entity_poly.pdbx_seq_one_letter_code
_entity_poly.pdbx_strand_id
1 'polypeptide(L)'
;MAGLNFAKLIPMRTFRHILFLIILTHFLPVMAQTKQKILSEFEKLKSQTHKEIIQTEKDLKDTIQAGHQAFLINPKSALKTTSLDYKMLQLIEKRKELILRQEFYNQLSLKFHQHYQETNISEFLSKSLQELAYQEAISPQPNPQKWRFLSYLNQVIQSLPDIDNNLIEFVAQYTNTSSISEPISPNEFLASHNYTNGIISQRARQIKPSNVGDSIDEKLNFLDRQEYEKRQLSPPKLLPPQITNSPKS
;
A
#
# COMPACT_ATOMS: atom_id res chain seq x y z
N MET A 1 27.31 -20.84 -68.50
CA MET A 1 26.47 -20.14 -67.49
C MET A 1 25.57 -21.18 -66.84
N ALA A 2 25.92 -21.64 -65.64
CA ALA A 2 25.17 -22.66 -64.91
C ALA A 2 24.38 -21.97 -63.79
N GLY A 3 23.06 -21.90 -63.94
CA GLY A 3 22.15 -21.36 -62.94
C GLY A 3 21.78 -22.42 -61.92
N LEU A 4 22.29 -22.28 -60.69
CA LEU A 4 21.89 -23.14 -59.56
C LEU A 4 20.54 -22.67 -58.99
N ASN A 5 19.47 -23.37 -59.36
CA ASN A 5 18.16 -23.28 -58.72
C ASN A 5 18.16 -24.05 -57.39
N PHE A 6 18.49 -23.36 -56.30
CA PHE A 6 18.43 -23.87 -54.92
C PHE A 6 17.11 -23.51 -54.22
N ALA A 7 15.97 -23.75 -54.86
CA ALA A 7 14.67 -23.69 -54.19
C ALA A 7 14.31 -25.08 -53.63
N LYS A 8 15.10 -25.58 -52.66
CA LYS A 8 14.72 -26.77 -51.88
C LYS A 8 13.63 -26.34 -50.91
N LEU A 9 12.39 -26.74 -51.22
CA LEU A 9 11.23 -26.68 -50.32
C LEU A 9 11.63 -27.22 -48.93
N ILE A 10 11.77 -26.34 -47.95
CA ILE A 10 11.77 -26.75 -46.55
C ILE A 10 10.35 -27.27 -46.28
N PRO A 11 10.17 -28.52 -45.82
CA PRO A 11 8.84 -29.07 -45.57
C PRO A 11 8.12 -28.20 -44.53
N MET A 12 6.92 -27.70 -44.85
CA MET A 12 6.14 -26.79 -43.97
C MET A 12 6.00 -27.28 -42.51
N ARG A 13 6.15 -28.59 -42.27
CA ARG A 13 6.11 -29.21 -40.94
C ARG A 13 7.27 -28.76 -40.04
N THR A 14 8.48 -28.57 -40.57
CA THR A 14 9.64 -28.15 -39.75
C THR A 14 9.59 -26.67 -39.40
N PHE A 15 8.99 -25.83 -40.25
CA PHE A 15 8.84 -24.40 -40.00
C PHE A 15 7.93 -24.10 -38.80
N ARG A 16 6.84 -24.87 -38.62
CA ARG A 16 5.96 -24.77 -37.44
C ARG A 16 6.68 -25.09 -36.13
N HIS A 17 7.60 -26.07 -36.12
CA HIS A 17 8.34 -26.45 -34.91
C HIS A 17 9.42 -25.43 -34.55
N ILE A 18 10.09 -24.86 -35.56
CA ILE A 18 11.09 -23.80 -35.35
C ILE A 18 10.41 -22.53 -34.83
N LEU A 19 9.26 -22.14 -35.39
CA LEU A 19 8.50 -20.98 -34.90
C LEU A 19 8.00 -21.20 -33.45
N PHE A 20 7.52 -22.40 -33.12
CA PHE A 20 7.09 -22.74 -31.76
C PHE A 20 8.25 -22.68 -30.76
N LEU A 21 9.44 -23.16 -31.13
CA LEU A 21 10.66 -23.07 -30.30
C LEU A 21 11.12 -21.61 -30.11
N ILE A 22 11.07 -20.78 -31.14
CA ILE A 22 11.44 -19.35 -31.03
C ILE A 22 10.46 -18.58 -30.14
N ILE A 23 9.15 -18.86 -30.26
CA ILE A 23 8.13 -18.28 -29.37
C ILE A 23 8.36 -18.77 -27.93
N LEU A 24 8.58 -20.06 -27.72
CA LEU A 24 8.80 -20.63 -26.38
C LEU A 24 10.04 -20.02 -25.69
N THR A 25 11.12 -19.73 -26.42
CA THR A 25 12.33 -19.13 -25.82
C THR A 25 12.17 -17.66 -25.44
N HIS A 26 11.28 -16.91 -26.09
CA HIS A 26 11.08 -15.48 -25.81
C HIS A 26 10.09 -15.22 -24.68
N PHE A 27 9.12 -16.10 -24.42
CA PHE A 27 8.13 -15.90 -23.36
C PHE A 27 8.60 -16.34 -21.95
N LEU A 28 9.47 -17.36 -21.86
CA LEU A 28 10.01 -17.84 -20.59
C LEU A 28 10.81 -16.79 -19.75
N PRO A 29 11.66 -15.90 -20.34
CA PRO A 29 12.45 -14.97 -19.53
C PRO A 29 11.65 -13.81 -18.92
N VAL A 30 10.61 -13.31 -19.59
CA VAL A 30 9.75 -12.21 -19.06
C VAL A 30 8.95 -12.67 -17.83
N MET A 31 8.56 -13.93 -17.87
CA MET A 31 7.81 -14.65 -16.85
C MET A 31 8.58 -14.73 -15.51
N ALA A 32 9.80 -15.25 -15.54
CA ALA A 32 10.67 -15.36 -14.37
C ALA A 32 10.98 -14.02 -13.68
N GLN A 33 11.08 -12.92 -14.46
CA GLN A 33 11.35 -11.58 -13.92
C GLN A 33 10.20 -11.06 -13.05
N THR A 34 8.95 -11.39 -13.39
CA THR A 34 7.77 -10.92 -12.65
C THR A 34 7.68 -11.59 -11.28
N LYS A 35 7.86 -12.92 -11.23
CA LYS A 35 7.90 -13.67 -9.97
C LYS A 35 9.01 -13.17 -9.05
N GLN A 36 10.22 -12.98 -9.58
CA GLN A 36 11.35 -12.49 -8.80
C GLN A 36 11.11 -11.08 -8.25
N LYS A 37 10.53 -10.18 -9.05
CA LYS A 37 10.16 -8.83 -8.61
C LYS A 37 9.19 -8.87 -7.43
N ILE A 38 8.12 -9.67 -7.52
CA ILE A 38 7.12 -9.79 -6.46
C ILE A 38 7.74 -10.37 -5.17
N LEU A 39 8.56 -11.42 -5.29
CA LEU A 39 9.28 -11.98 -4.15
C LEU A 39 10.22 -10.95 -3.50
N SER A 40 10.90 -10.12 -4.30
CA SER A 40 11.77 -9.07 -3.75
C SER A 40 11.01 -8.01 -2.96
N GLU A 41 9.78 -7.67 -3.38
CA GLU A 41 8.90 -6.76 -2.64
C GLU A 41 8.44 -7.39 -1.32
N PHE A 42 8.09 -8.68 -1.30
CA PHE A 42 7.79 -9.39 -0.05
C PHE A 42 8.97 -9.41 0.92
N GLU A 43 10.19 -9.67 0.42
CA GLU A 43 11.39 -9.64 1.27
C GLU A 43 11.67 -8.23 1.81
N LYS A 44 11.40 -7.18 1.02
CA LYS A 44 11.47 -5.79 1.50
C LYS A 44 10.46 -5.52 2.62
N LEU A 45 9.21 -5.95 2.47
CA LEU A 45 8.16 -5.80 3.50
C LEU A 45 8.50 -6.57 4.79
N LYS A 46 9.01 -7.80 4.65
CA LYS A 46 9.52 -8.59 5.78
C LYS A 46 10.70 -7.91 6.47
N SER A 47 11.69 -7.44 5.71
CA SER A 47 12.85 -6.75 6.28
C SER A 47 12.45 -5.47 7.02
N GLN A 48 11.52 -4.70 6.46
CA GLN A 48 10.99 -3.51 7.11
C GLN A 48 10.26 -3.85 8.42
N THR A 49 9.35 -4.82 8.40
CA THR A 49 8.61 -5.26 9.59
C THR A 49 9.56 -5.76 10.67
N HIS A 50 10.58 -6.54 10.30
CA HIS A 50 11.61 -7.01 11.22
C HIS A 50 12.40 -5.86 11.88
N LYS A 51 12.79 -4.83 11.11
CA LYS A 51 13.43 -3.62 11.67
C LYS A 51 12.52 -2.90 12.66
N GLU A 52 11.22 -2.80 12.36
CA GLU A 52 10.23 -2.20 13.27
C GLU A 52 10.07 -3.00 14.56
N ILE A 53 10.15 -4.34 14.50
CA ILE A 53 10.13 -5.21 15.69
C ILE A 53 11.35 -4.91 16.56
N ILE A 54 12.56 -4.93 15.99
CA ILE A 54 13.80 -4.67 16.74
C ILE A 54 13.75 -3.28 17.41
N GLN A 55 13.29 -2.26 16.67
CA GLN A 55 13.15 -0.92 17.23
C GLN A 55 12.14 -0.87 18.37
N THR A 56 10.98 -1.52 18.21
CA THR A 56 9.95 -1.58 19.26
C THR A 56 10.44 -2.32 20.51
N GLU A 57 11.23 -3.38 20.34
CA GLU A 57 11.85 -4.12 21.46
C GLU A 57 12.90 -3.27 22.20
N LYS A 58 13.70 -2.49 21.46
CA LYS A 58 14.61 -1.51 22.05
C LYS A 58 13.84 -0.46 22.86
N ASP A 59 12.81 0.15 22.27
CA ASP A 59 12.00 1.17 22.93
C ASP A 59 11.31 0.63 24.20
N LEU A 60 10.89 -0.64 24.17
CA LEU A 60 10.30 -1.33 25.31
C LEU A 60 11.33 -1.54 26.44
N LYS A 61 12.54 -1.98 26.09
CA LYS A 61 13.64 -2.11 27.07
C LYS A 61 13.99 -0.76 27.71
N ASP A 62 14.11 0.29 26.90
CA ASP A 62 14.43 1.64 27.37
C ASP A 62 13.30 2.17 28.29
N THR A 63 12.03 1.91 27.95
CA THR A 63 10.87 2.29 28.76
C THR A 63 10.85 1.55 30.10
N ILE A 64 11.17 0.25 30.13
CA ILE A 64 11.30 -0.53 31.37
C ILE A 64 12.43 0.02 32.24
N GLN A 65 13.59 0.31 31.65
CA GLN A 65 14.71 0.87 32.39
C GLN A 65 14.39 2.25 32.97
N ALA A 66 13.72 3.12 32.22
CA ALA A 66 13.24 4.40 32.69
C ALA A 66 12.22 4.26 33.83
N GLY A 67 11.30 3.30 33.72
CA GLY A 67 10.35 2.96 34.79
C GLY A 67 11.05 2.52 36.08
N HIS A 68 12.05 1.64 35.96
CA HIS A 68 12.84 1.19 37.10
C HIS A 68 13.60 2.34 37.77
N GLN A 69 14.24 3.21 36.98
CA GLN A 69 14.94 4.39 37.52
C GLN A 69 13.97 5.37 38.20
N ALA A 70 12.81 5.62 37.59
CA ALA A 70 11.79 6.49 38.19
C ALA A 70 11.28 5.95 39.53
N PHE A 71 11.10 4.63 39.64
CA PHE A 71 10.72 3.96 40.88
C PHE A 71 11.79 4.10 41.98
N LEU A 72 13.07 3.95 41.62
CA LEU A 72 14.18 4.12 42.57
C LEU A 72 14.30 5.57 43.09
N ILE A 73 14.06 6.56 42.23
CA ILE A 73 14.19 7.99 42.59
C ILE A 73 12.99 8.46 43.43
N ASN A 74 11.78 8.04 43.08
CA ASN A 74 10.58 8.43 43.83
C ASN A 74 9.49 7.35 43.75
N PRO A 75 9.44 6.41 44.71
CA PRO A 75 8.48 5.32 44.70
C PRO A 75 7.02 5.78 44.91
N LYS A 76 6.78 7.04 45.29
CA LYS A 76 5.43 7.61 45.49
C LYS A 76 4.91 8.42 44.29
N SER A 77 5.67 8.51 43.20
CA SER A 77 5.31 9.27 42.00
C SER A 77 4.30 8.52 41.11
N ALA A 78 3.03 8.43 41.53
CA ALA A 78 1.98 7.69 40.83
C ALA A 78 1.68 8.20 39.39
N LEU A 79 1.82 9.51 39.12
CA LEU A 79 1.50 10.09 37.82
C LEU A 79 2.50 9.70 36.71
N LYS A 80 3.81 9.70 37.02
CA LYS A 80 4.84 9.32 36.04
C LYS A 80 4.80 7.82 35.74
N THR A 81 4.53 6.98 36.73
CA THR A 81 4.38 5.54 36.54
C THR A 81 3.22 5.22 35.60
N THR A 82 2.05 5.84 35.75
CA THR A 82 0.91 5.61 34.86
C THR A 82 1.19 5.95 33.39
N SER A 83 1.93 7.04 33.12
CA SER A 83 2.31 7.40 31.74
C SER A 83 3.27 6.39 31.09
N LEU A 84 4.20 5.83 31.88
CA LEU A 84 5.15 4.83 31.41
C LEU A 84 4.47 3.47 31.21
N ASP A 85 3.54 3.11 32.10
CA ASP A 85 2.75 1.88 31.99
C ASP A 85 1.89 1.89 30.72
N TYR A 86 1.24 3.02 30.42
CA TYR A 86 0.47 3.18 29.18
C TYR A 86 1.36 3.08 27.93
N LYS A 87 2.52 3.74 27.92
CA LYS A 87 3.49 3.64 26.83
C LYS A 87 3.99 2.21 26.65
N MET A 88 4.26 1.49 27.75
CA MET A 88 4.69 0.10 27.72
C MET A 88 3.60 -0.79 27.11
N LEU A 89 2.33 -0.60 27.50
CA LEU A 89 1.20 -1.33 26.93
C LEU A 89 1.09 -1.11 25.41
N GLN A 90 1.18 0.14 24.95
CA GLN A 90 1.18 0.47 23.51
C GLN A 90 2.33 -0.22 22.77
N LEU A 91 3.53 -0.26 23.34
CA LEU A 91 4.68 -0.94 22.73
C LEU A 91 4.49 -2.46 22.68
N ILE A 92 3.88 -3.06 23.71
CA ILE A 92 3.55 -4.48 23.74
C ILE A 92 2.53 -4.82 22.65
N GLU A 93 1.46 -4.04 22.52
CA GLU A 93 0.44 -4.21 21.49
C GLU A 93 1.02 -4.04 20.10
N LYS A 94 1.81 -2.97 19.88
CA LYS A 94 2.53 -2.75 18.62
C LYS A 94 3.44 -3.93 18.27
N ARG A 95 4.19 -4.46 19.24
CA ARG A 95 5.06 -5.63 19.03
C ARG A 95 4.26 -6.86 18.62
N LYS A 96 3.14 -7.14 19.29
CA LYS A 96 2.26 -8.27 18.94
C LYS A 96 1.75 -8.13 17.50
N GLU A 97 1.30 -6.95 17.13
CA GLU A 97 0.81 -6.66 15.78
C GLU A 97 1.90 -6.85 14.71
N LEU A 98 3.12 -6.35 14.95
CA LEU A 98 4.24 -6.52 14.04
C LEU A 98 4.64 -8.00 13.86
N ILE A 99 4.57 -8.80 14.92
CA ILE A 99 4.82 -10.26 14.84
C ILE A 99 3.77 -10.93 13.95
N LEU A 100 2.49 -10.61 14.14
CA LEU A 100 1.41 -11.13 13.28
C LEU A 100 1.62 -10.74 11.82
N ARG A 101 2.04 -9.49 11.57
CA ARG A 101 2.33 -8.99 10.22
C ARG A 101 3.52 -9.70 9.59
N GLN A 102 4.58 -9.95 10.36
CA GLN A 102 5.73 -10.72 9.91
C GLN A 102 5.34 -12.16 9.55
N GLU A 103 4.53 -12.81 10.38
CA GLU A 103 4.01 -14.16 10.12
C GLU A 103 3.17 -14.19 8.83
N PHE A 104 2.27 -13.23 8.67
CA PHE A 104 1.45 -13.07 7.47
C PHE A 104 2.31 -12.97 6.20
N TYR A 105 3.30 -12.08 6.18
CA TYR A 105 4.19 -11.95 5.01
C TYR A 105 5.03 -13.21 4.76
N ASN A 106 5.46 -13.91 5.81
CA ASN A 106 6.19 -15.17 5.67
C ASN A 106 5.31 -16.24 5.01
N GLN A 107 4.06 -16.40 5.47
CA GLN A 107 3.12 -17.38 4.91
C GLN A 107 2.80 -17.06 3.45
N LEU A 108 2.54 -15.79 3.13
CA LEU A 108 2.20 -15.38 1.78
C LEU A 108 3.40 -15.50 0.83
N SER A 109 4.60 -15.10 1.27
CA SER A 109 5.84 -15.28 0.51
C SER A 109 6.13 -16.77 0.23
N LEU A 110 5.92 -17.64 1.23
CA LEU A 110 6.08 -19.08 1.06
C LEU A 110 5.09 -19.65 0.04
N LYS A 111 3.80 -19.30 0.15
CA LYS A 111 2.77 -19.70 -0.81
C LYS A 111 3.12 -19.22 -2.22
N PHE A 112 3.58 -17.98 -2.35
CA PHE A 112 4.01 -17.41 -3.62
C PHE A 112 5.20 -18.18 -4.22
N HIS A 113 6.19 -18.51 -3.40
CA HIS A 113 7.34 -19.29 -3.84
C HIS A 113 6.92 -20.67 -4.38
N GLN A 114 6.07 -21.38 -3.63
CA GLN A 114 5.67 -22.77 -3.89
C GLN A 114 4.64 -22.93 -5.00
N HIS A 115 3.65 -22.05 -5.07
CA HIS A 115 2.44 -22.29 -5.87
C HIS A 115 2.18 -21.22 -6.94
N TYR A 116 2.90 -20.09 -6.94
CA TYR A 116 2.72 -19.10 -8.00
C TYR A 116 3.33 -19.60 -9.31
N GLN A 117 2.45 -19.81 -10.28
CA GLN A 117 2.74 -20.24 -11.65
C GLN A 117 2.59 -19.10 -12.67
N GLU A 118 2.72 -17.85 -12.22
CA GLU A 118 2.77 -16.67 -13.09
C GLU A 118 1.48 -16.42 -13.90
N THR A 119 0.36 -16.84 -13.31
CA THR A 119 -1.01 -16.51 -13.73
C THR A 119 -1.45 -15.15 -13.18
N ASN A 120 -2.74 -14.83 -13.27
CA ASN A 120 -3.33 -13.65 -12.64
C ASN A 120 -2.97 -13.60 -11.14
N ILE A 121 -2.18 -12.61 -10.74
CA ILE A 121 -1.74 -12.40 -9.36
C ILE A 121 -2.92 -12.15 -8.40
N SER A 122 -3.99 -11.50 -8.88
CA SER A 122 -5.21 -11.27 -8.08
C SER A 122 -5.89 -12.59 -7.74
N GLU A 123 -6.06 -13.46 -8.73
CA GLU A 123 -6.63 -14.79 -8.54
C GLU A 123 -5.78 -15.64 -7.59
N PHE A 124 -4.45 -15.62 -7.78
CA PHE A 124 -3.52 -16.32 -6.91
C PHE A 124 -3.61 -15.83 -5.46
N LEU A 125 -3.59 -14.52 -5.24
CA LEU A 125 -3.66 -13.92 -3.90
C LEU A 125 -5.02 -14.24 -3.25
N SER A 126 -6.11 -14.06 -3.99
CA SER A 126 -7.46 -14.39 -3.54
C SER A 126 -7.54 -15.84 -3.04
N LYS A 127 -7.10 -16.79 -3.88
CA LYS A 127 -7.09 -18.21 -3.53
C LYS A 127 -6.20 -18.49 -2.31
N SER A 128 -5.00 -17.93 -2.28
CA SER A 128 -4.04 -18.13 -1.19
C SER A 128 -4.57 -17.59 0.14
N LEU A 129 -5.20 -16.40 0.14
CA LEU A 129 -5.81 -15.80 1.33
C LEU A 129 -7.00 -16.61 1.82
N GLN A 130 -7.84 -17.12 0.91
CA GLN A 130 -8.94 -18.00 1.27
C GLN A 130 -8.44 -19.31 1.89
N GLU A 131 -7.39 -19.91 1.34
CA GLU A 131 -6.75 -21.10 1.91
C GLU A 131 -6.19 -20.83 3.31
N LEU A 132 -5.47 -19.73 3.50
CA LEU A 132 -4.93 -19.33 4.82
C LEU A 132 -6.05 -19.07 5.82
N ALA A 133 -7.12 -18.38 5.40
CA ALA A 133 -8.29 -18.11 6.23
C ALA A 133 -8.96 -19.42 6.67
N TYR A 134 -9.11 -20.39 5.76
CA TYR A 134 -9.65 -21.70 6.07
C TYR A 134 -8.74 -22.47 7.04
N GLN A 135 -7.43 -22.50 6.78
CA GLN A 135 -6.45 -23.16 7.65
C GLN A 135 -6.45 -22.58 9.07
N GLU A 136 -6.54 -21.26 9.20
CA GLU A 136 -6.66 -20.59 10.50
C GLU A 136 -7.94 -21.00 11.24
N ALA A 137 -9.07 -21.06 10.52
CA ALA A 137 -10.37 -21.42 11.08
C ALA A 137 -10.44 -22.87 11.59
N ILE A 138 -9.74 -23.81 10.95
CA ILE A 138 -9.70 -25.23 11.36
C ILE A 138 -8.51 -25.57 12.27
N SER A 139 -7.66 -24.60 12.60
CA SER A 139 -6.49 -24.84 13.44
C SER A 139 -6.88 -25.25 14.86
N PRO A 140 -6.00 -25.95 15.61
CA PRO A 140 -6.28 -26.33 17.01
C PRO A 140 -6.49 -25.13 17.94
N GLN A 141 -5.97 -23.95 17.57
CA GLN A 141 -6.07 -22.69 18.33
C GLN A 141 -6.47 -21.57 17.36
N PRO A 142 -7.74 -21.52 16.93
CA PRO A 142 -8.17 -20.58 15.92
C PRO A 142 -8.09 -19.14 16.43
N ASN A 143 -7.42 -18.26 15.69
CA ASN A 143 -7.47 -16.83 15.92
C ASN A 143 -8.57 -16.20 15.04
N PRO A 144 -9.74 -15.83 15.61
CA PRO A 144 -10.85 -15.29 14.83
C PRO A 144 -10.53 -13.94 14.21
N GLN A 145 -9.62 -13.15 14.80
CA GLN A 145 -9.24 -11.84 14.27
C GLN A 145 -8.37 -12.01 13.03
N LYS A 146 -7.38 -12.91 13.07
CA LYS A 146 -6.55 -13.26 11.91
C LYS A 146 -7.38 -13.87 10.78
N TRP A 147 -8.32 -14.77 11.09
CA TRP A 147 -9.26 -15.31 10.11
C TRP A 147 -10.09 -14.20 9.44
N ARG A 148 -10.66 -13.27 10.22
CA ARG A 148 -11.39 -12.12 9.68
C ARG A 148 -10.51 -11.22 8.83
N PHE A 149 -9.29 -10.91 9.28
CA PHE A 149 -8.32 -10.12 8.53
C PHE A 149 -8.05 -10.71 7.14
N LEU A 150 -7.75 -12.01 7.07
CA LEU A 150 -7.50 -12.71 5.81
C LEU A 150 -8.73 -12.71 4.89
N SER A 151 -9.92 -12.94 5.46
CA SER A 151 -11.18 -12.93 4.73
C SER A 151 -11.51 -11.53 4.18
N TYR A 152 -11.29 -10.48 4.97
CA TYR A 152 -11.53 -9.09 4.57
C TYR A 152 -10.57 -8.65 3.48
N LEU A 153 -9.27 -8.92 3.64
CA LEU A 153 -8.28 -8.62 2.60
C LEU A 153 -8.62 -9.34 1.28
N ASN A 154 -9.06 -10.60 1.35
CA ASN A 154 -9.52 -11.33 0.16
C ASN A 154 -10.71 -10.63 -0.53
N GLN A 155 -11.74 -10.25 0.23
CA GLN A 155 -12.90 -9.53 -0.32
C GLN A 155 -12.52 -8.20 -0.98
N VAL A 156 -11.60 -7.46 -0.35
CA VAL A 156 -11.10 -6.20 -0.90
C VAL A 156 -10.36 -6.44 -2.21
N ILE A 157 -9.48 -7.44 -2.28
CA ILE A 157 -8.75 -7.78 -3.53
C ILE A 157 -9.71 -8.19 -4.64
N GLN A 158 -10.73 -9.00 -4.33
CA GLN A 158 -11.76 -9.40 -5.31
C GLN A 158 -12.61 -8.23 -5.81
N SER A 159 -12.68 -7.14 -5.04
CA SER A 159 -13.44 -5.94 -5.40
C SER A 159 -12.63 -4.95 -6.24
N LEU A 160 -11.33 -5.16 -6.43
CA LEU A 160 -10.49 -4.29 -7.25
C LEU A 160 -10.73 -4.57 -8.74
N PRO A 161 -10.76 -3.53 -9.60
CA PRO A 161 -10.77 -3.74 -11.05
C PRO A 161 -9.46 -4.39 -11.50
N ASP A 162 -9.50 -5.23 -12.54
CA ASP A 162 -8.37 -5.97 -13.14
C ASP A 162 -7.24 -5.08 -13.74
N ILE A 163 -7.26 -3.78 -13.47
CA ILE A 163 -6.30 -2.80 -14.00
C ILE A 163 -5.00 -2.93 -13.20
N ASP A 164 -3.87 -3.06 -13.90
CA ASP A 164 -2.41 -3.00 -13.59
C ASP A 164 -1.93 -2.42 -12.22
N ASN A 165 -2.70 -2.58 -11.17
CA ASN A 165 -2.42 -2.11 -9.84
C ASN A 165 -1.36 -3.02 -9.26
N ASN A 166 -0.35 -2.40 -8.64
CA ASN A 166 0.65 -3.11 -7.88
C ASN A 166 -0.01 -3.76 -6.65
N LEU A 167 -0.58 -4.97 -6.82
CA LEU A 167 -1.34 -5.66 -5.78
C LEU A 167 -0.53 -5.91 -4.51
N ILE A 168 0.80 -6.03 -4.63
CA ILE A 168 1.68 -6.20 -3.48
C ILE A 168 1.74 -4.92 -2.66
N GLU A 169 1.83 -3.77 -3.33
CA GLU A 169 1.73 -2.46 -2.67
C GLU A 169 0.36 -2.26 -2.05
N PHE A 170 -0.71 -2.68 -2.74
CA PHE A 170 -2.06 -2.64 -2.18
C PHE A 170 -2.19 -3.49 -0.90
N VAL A 171 -1.68 -4.73 -0.91
CA VAL A 171 -1.64 -5.59 0.27
C VAL A 171 -0.84 -4.93 1.40
N ALA A 172 0.29 -4.30 1.08
CA ALA A 172 1.09 -3.56 2.06
C ALA A 172 0.36 -2.34 2.63
N GLN A 173 -0.39 -1.61 1.81
CA GLN A 173 -1.21 -0.48 2.26
C GLN A 173 -2.34 -0.96 3.18
N TYR A 174 -3.00 -2.06 2.84
CA TYR A 174 -4.03 -2.66 3.67
C TYR A 174 -3.47 -3.12 5.02
N THR A 175 -2.37 -3.86 5.05
CA THR A 175 -1.75 -4.36 6.30
C THR A 175 -1.19 -3.24 7.17
N ASN A 176 -0.81 -2.10 6.58
CA ASN A 176 -0.35 -0.93 7.32
C ASN A 176 -1.50 -0.10 7.91
N THR A 177 -2.68 -0.14 7.27
CA THR A 177 -3.86 0.63 7.68
C THR A 177 -4.75 -0.18 8.63
N SER A 178 -4.97 -1.45 8.33
CA SER A 178 -5.76 -2.39 9.12
C SER A 178 -4.86 -3.21 10.02
N SER A 179 -5.18 -3.25 11.32
CA SER A 179 -4.58 -4.21 12.25
C SER A 179 -5.07 -5.63 11.93
N ILE A 180 -4.22 -6.63 12.14
CA ILE A 180 -4.59 -8.05 12.09
C ILE A 180 -5.40 -8.41 13.34
N SER A 181 -5.08 -7.80 14.49
CA SER A 181 -5.79 -7.98 15.75
C SER A 181 -7.17 -7.31 15.76
N GLU A 182 -7.31 -6.20 15.05
CA GLU A 182 -8.56 -5.43 14.90
C GLU A 182 -8.78 -5.06 13.41
N PRO A 183 -9.25 -6.01 12.59
CA PRO A 183 -9.35 -5.80 11.15
C PRO A 183 -10.46 -4.83 10.76
N ILE A 184 -10.11 -3.88 9.90
CA ILE A 184 -11.03 -2.92 9.28
C ILE A 184 -11.89 -3.65 8.25
N SER A 185 -13.19 -3.35 8.23
CA SER A 185 -14.10 -4.00 7.28
C SER A 185 -13.77 -3.62 5.82
N PRO A 186 -14.06 -4.49 4.83
CA PRO A 186 -13.78 -4.20 3.42
C PRO A 186 -14.41 -2.89 2.92
N ASN A 187 -15.67 -2.65 3.30
CA ASN A 187 -16.40 -1.43 2.92
C ASN A 187 -15.77 -0.17 3.51
N GLU A 188 -15.33 -0.23 4.77
CA GLU A 188 -14.67 0.90 5.44
C GLU A 188 -13.31 1.20 4.82
N PHE A 189 -12.52 0.15 4.56
CA PHE A 189 -11.22 0.30 3.89
C PHE A 189 -11.38 0.90 2.49
N LEU A 190 -12.25 0.33 1.65
CA LEU A 190 -12.51 0.82 0.29
C LEU A 190 -13.06 2.26 0.30
N ALA A 191 -13.97 2.59 1.22
CA ALA A 191 -14.48 3.95 1.37
C ALA A 191 -13.38 4.95 1.72
N SER A 192 -12.39 4.55 2.52
CA SER A 192 -11.23 5.39 2.84
C SER A 192 -10.25 5.53 1.67
N HIS A 193 -10.18 4.53 0.79
CA HIS A 193 -9.21 4.45 -0.31
C HIS A 193 -9.69 5.12 -1.62
N ASN A 194 -11.00 5.12 -1.87
CA ASN A 194 -11.65 5.66 -3.07
C ASN A 194 -11.55 7.20 -3.25
N TYR A 195 -10.77 7.91 -2.43
CA TYR A 195 -10.59 9.38 -2.50
C TYR A 195 -9.20 9.83 -2.92
N THR A 196 -8.54 9.05 -3.80
CA THR A 196 -7.21 9.41 -4.34
C THR A 196 -7.22 9.45 -5.87
N ASN A 197 -8.11 10.27 -6.45
CA ASN A 197 -8.07 10.61 -7.87
C ASN A 197 -6.96 11.66 -8.13
N GLY A 198 -5.71 11.21 -8.05
CA GLY A 198 -4.56 11.72 -8.80
C GLY A 198 -4.02 13.13 -8.58
N ILE A 199 -4.76 14.11 -8.01
CA ILE A 199 -4.24 15.49 -7.94
C ILE A 199 -4.50 16.20 -6.60
N ILE A 200 -5.59 15.90 -5.87
CA ILE A 200 -5.82 16.50 -4.53
C ILE A 200 -6.54 15.49 -3.64
N SER A 201 -5.87 15.02 -2.57
CA SER A 201 -6.48 14.17 -1.56
C SER A 201 -7.37 15.03 -0.64
N GLN A 202 -8.65 15.16 -0.97
CA GLN A 202 -9.66 15.68 -0.04
C GLN A 202 -10.42 14.49 0.53
N ARG A 203 -10.24 14.21 1.83
CA ARG A 203 -11.12 13.27 2.55
C ARG A 203 -12.55 13.80 2.42
N ALA A 204 -13.45 13.03 1.79
CA ALA A 204 -14.87 13.34 1.91
C ALA A 204 -15.30 13.12 3.35
N ARG A 205 -15.45 14.20 4.10
CA ARG A 205 -16.26 14.16 5.32
C ARG A 205 -17.67 13.80 4.90
N GLN A 206 -18.30 12.81 5.54
CA GLN A 206 -19.73 12.60 5.38
C GLN A 206 -20.45 13.86 5.87
N ILE A 207 -20.92 14.68 4.94
CA ILE A 207 -21.75 15.85 5.26
C ILE A 207 -23.18 15.34 5.32
N LYS A 208 -23.81 15.43 6.48
CA LYS A 208 -25.24 15.11 6.62
C LYS A 208 -26.04 16.03 5.69
N PRO A 209 -27.12 15.57 5.06
CA PRO A 209 -27.92 16.38 4.13
C PRO A 209 -28.35 17.74 4.70
N SER A 210 -28.57 17.82 6.01
CA SER A 210 -28.90 19.06 6.73
C SER A 210 -27.80 20.12 6.71
N ASN A 211 -26.53 19.73 6.51
CA ASN A 211 -25.36 20.59 6.66
C ASN A 211 -24.68 20.90 5.31
N VAL A 212 -25.29 20.45 4.20
CA VAL A 212 -24.72 20.67 2.86
C VAL A 212 -24.69 22.15 2.52
N GLY A 213 -25.73 22.92 2.90
CA GLY A 213 -25.77 24.38 2.72
C GLY A 213 -24.60 25.09 3.41
N ASP A 214 -24.47 24.88 4.71
CA ASP A 214 -23.42 25.52 5.53
C ASP A 214 -22.00 25.21 5.02
N SER A 215 -21.77 23.96 4.57
CA SER A 215 -20.47 23.53 4.06
C SER A 215 -20.10 24.14 2.70
N ILE A 216 -21.10 24.43 1.87
CA ILE A 216 -20.90 25.09 0.57
C ILE A 216 -20.55 26.55 0.80
N ASP A 217 -21.27 27.23 1.70
CA ASP A 217 -21.04 28.62 2.04
C ASP A 217 -19.65 28.82 2.66
N GLU A 218 -19.21 27.91 3.54
CA GLU A 218 -17.85 27.95 4.11
C GLU A 218 -16.76 27.77 3.03
N LYS A 219 -17.01 26.92 2.03
CA LYS A 219 -16.07 26.68 0.93
C LYS A 219 -16.03 27.83 -0.07
N LEU A 220 -17.17 28.46 -0.37
CA LEU A 220 -17.24 29.66 -1.20
C LEU A 220 -16.48 30.81 -0.53
N ASN A 221 -16.72 31.03 0.76
CA ASN A 221 -16.01 32.05 1.54
C ASN A 221 -14.48 31.83 1.59
N PHE A 222 -14.04 30.57 1.62
CA PHE A 222 -12.61 30.23 1.57
C PHE A 222 -12.00 30.56 0.21
N LEU A 223 -12.69 30.25 -0.89
CA LEU A 223 -12.22 30.54 -2.25
C LEU A 223 -12.14 32.05 -2.52
N ASP A 224 -13.15 32.80 -2.06
CA ASP A 224 -13.17 34.26 -2.19
C ASP A 224 -11.99 34.92 -1.44
N ARG A 225 -11.63 34.41 -0.25
CA ARG A 225 -10.44 34.87 0.48
C ARG A 225 -9.15 34.57 -0.28
N GLN A 226 -9.01 33.37 -0.86
CA GLN A 226 -7.83 33.04 -1.65
C GLN A 226 -7.69 33.89 -2.91
N GLU A 227 -8.80 34.20 -3.58
CA GLU A 227 -8.78 35.15 -4.70
C GLU A 227 -8.37 36.54 -4.27
N TYR A 228 -8.88 37.01 -3.14
CA TYR A 228 -8.51 38.31 -2.58
C TYR A 228 -7.01 38.39 -2.27
N GLU A 229 -6.44 37.37 -1.63
CA GLU A 229 -5.00 37.29 -1.33
C GLU A 229 -4.14 37.28 -2.60
N LYS A 230 -4.57 36.55 -3.65
CA LYS A 230 -3.88 36.57 -4.95
C LYS A 230 -3.88 37.95 -5.61
N ARG A 231 -4.99 38.70 -5.48
CA ARG A 231 -5.08 40.07 -6.01
C ARG A 231 -4.19 41.04 -5.24
N GLN A 232 -4.02 40.85 -3.93
CA GLN A 232 -3.12 41.67 -3.10
C GLN A 232 -1.63 41.40 -3.36
N LEU A 233 -1.27 40.17 -3.69
CA LEU A 233 0.13 39.76 -3.93
C LEU A 233 0.59 39.95 -5.38
N SER A 234 -0.29 40.36 -6.29
CA SER A 234 0.06 40.65 -7.68
C SER A 234 0.67 42.05 -7.78
N PRO A 235 1.94 42.21 -8.22
CA PRO A 235 2.54 43.53 -8.38
C PRO A 235 1.75 44.36 -9.39
N PRO A 236 1.65 45.69 -9.19
CA PRO A 236 0.90 46.56 -10.09
C PRO A 236 1.43 46.39 -11.51
N LYS A 237 0.52 46.04 -12.42
CA LYS A 237 0.81 45.89 -13.84
C LYS A 237 1.35 47.23 -14.34
N LEU A 238 2.66 47.31 -14.59
CA LEU A 238 3.31 48.51 -15.12
C LEU A 238 2.56 48.92 -16.38
N LEU A 239 1.94 50.10 -16.34
CA LEU A 239 1.29 50.67 -17.51
C LEU A 239 2.36 50.86 -18.60
N PRO A 240 2.03 50.51 -19.86
CA PRO A 240 2.97 50.70 -20.96
C PRO A 240 3.36 52.18 -21.05
N PRO A 241 4.64 52.48 -21.34
CA PRO A 241 5.16 53.85 -21.36
C PRO A 241 4.36 54.69 -22.35
N GLN A 242 3.84 55.82 -21.87
CA GLN A 242 3.21 56.80 -22.75
C GLN A 242 4.27 57.41 -23.66
N ILE A 243 4.12 57.18 -24.96
CA ILE A 243 4.96 57.79 -26.00
C ILE A 243 4.60 59.28 -26.04
N THR A 244 5.46 60.12 -25.46
CA THR A 244 5.35 61.57 -25.59
C THR A 244 5.98 61.98 -26.92
N ASN A 245 5.14 62.31 -27.88
CA ASN A 245 5.57 62.92 -29.14
C ASN A 245 5.90 64.40 -28.88
N SER A 246 7.18 64.70 -28.62
CA SER A 246 7.67 66.07 -28.59
C SER A 246 7.67 66.66 -30.02
N PRO A 247 7.10 67.85 -30.25
CA PRO A 247 7.21 68.52 -31.54
C PRO A 247 8.63 69.08 -31.71
N LYS A 248 9.27 68.77 -32.85
CA LYS A 248 10.53 69.40 -33.25
C LYS A 248 10.26 70.83 -33.71
N SER A 249 10.92 71.79 -33.07
CA SER A 249 11.14 73.16 -33.54
C SER A 249 12.44 73.26 -34.32
#